data_AF-A0A6B3VX60-F1
#
_entry.id   AF-A0A6B3VX60-F1
#
_cell.length_a   1.000
_cell.length_b   1.000
_cell.length_c   1.000
_cell.angle_alpha   90.00
_cell.angle_beta   90.00
_cell.angle_gamma   90.00
#
_symmetry.space_group_name_H-M   'P 1'
#
loop_
_entity.id
_entity.type
_entity.pdbx_description
1 polymer ?
#
loop_
_entity_poly.entity_id
_entity_poly.type
_entity_poly.pdbx_seq_one_letter_code
_entity_poly.pdbx_strand_id
1 'polypeptide(L)' 'MSNNKSKPDDRSDNVEKLQEMVQNTIENIELAEETMQLSNGENRAEIAEKNERRRESIEAMRQEIKDEAHAQQDQNEEF' A
#
# COMPACT_ATOMS: atom_id res chain seq x y z
N MET A 1 4.69 1.76 32.78
CA MET A 1 5.17 1.13 31.54
C MET A 1 3.96 0.92 30.67
N SER A 2 3.75 1.79 29.68
CA SER A 2 2.58 1.70 28.81
C SER A 2 2.75 0.47 27.93
N ASN A 3 2.11 -0.63 28.33
CA ASN A 3 1.91 -1.80 27.47
C ASN A 3 1.04 -1.35 26.31
N ASN A 4 1.66 -0.77 25.27
CA ASN A 4 1.11 -0.80 23.92
C ASN A 4 1.26 -2.24 23.41
N LYS A 5 0.60 -3.16 24.11
CA LYS A 5 0.32 -4.48 23.58
C LYS A 5 -0.69 -4.16 22.50
N SER A 6 -0.21 -3.96 21.27
CA SER A 6 -1.07 -4.04 20.10
C SER A 6 -1.98 -5.21 20.39
N LYS A 7 -3.31 -4.99 20.36
CA LYS A 7 -4.19 -6.15 20.26
C LYS A 7 -3.58 -7.04 19.17
N PRO A 8 -3.63 -8.36 19.30
CA PRO A 8 -3.53 -9.18 18.10
C PRO A 8 -4.76 -8.84 17.27
N ASP A 9 -4.82 -7.63 16.71
CA ASP A 9 -5.50 -7.37 15.46
C ASP A 9 -4.92 -8.44 14.56
N ASP A 10 -5.82 -9.28 14.07
CA ASP A 10 -5.50 -10.44 13.28
C ASP A 10 -4.60 -9.96 12.16
N ARG A 11 -3.31 -10.32 12.20
CA ARG A 11 -2.32 -9.75 11.26
C ARG A 11 -2.67 -10.09 9.81
N SER A 12 -3.49 -11.13 9.63
CA SER A 12 -4.20 -11.48 8.40
C SER A 12 -5.05 -10.32 7.85
N ASP A 13 -5.79 -9.61 8.72
CA ASP A 13 -6.68 -8.50 8.40
C ASP A 13 -5.87 -7.25 7.98
N ASN A 14 -4.65 -7.07 8.52
CA ASN A 14 -3.74 -6.01 8.08
C ASN A 14 -3.17 -6.29 6.68
N VAL A 15 -2.78 -7.53 6.40
CA VAL A 15 -2.31 -7.93 5.05
C VAL A 15 -3.42 -7.73 4.02
N GLU A 16 -4.65 -8.15 4.32
CA GLU A 16 -5.81 -7.99 3.42
C GLU A 16 -6.09 -6.51 3.14
N LYS A 17 -6.14 -5.66 4.17
CA LYS A 17 -6.33 -4.20 4.01
C LYS A 17 -5.20 -3.54 3.22
N LEU A 18 -3.95 -3.91 3.48
CA LEU A 18 -2.81 -3.37 2.74
C LEU A 18 -2.88 -3.80 1.26
N GLN A 19 -3.26 -5.04 0.97
CA GLN A 19 -3.47 -5.52 -0.40
C GLN A 19 -4.59 -4.76 -1.10
N GLU A 20 -5.72 -4.53 -0.43
CA GLU A 20 -6.83 -3.73 -0.94
C GLU A 20 -6.39 -2.29 -1.25
N MET A 21 -5.68 -1.64 -0.31
CA MET A 21 -5.16 -0.30 -0.51
C MET A 21 -4.17 -0.22 -1.67
N VAL A 22 -3.30 -1.22 -1.85
CA VAL A 22 -2.40 -1.32 -3.00
C VAL A 22 -3.20 -1.40 -4.29
N GLN A 23 -4.20 -2.28 -4.37
CA GLN A 23 -5.02 -2.44 -5.57
C GLN A 23 -5.78 -1.16 -5.92
N ASN A 24 -6.43 -0.54 -4.92
CA ASN A 24 -7.12 0.74 -5.08
C ASN A 24 -6.17 1.85 -5.53
N THR A 25 -4.93 1.87 -5.02
CA THR A 25 -3.93 2.88 -5.42
C THR A 25 -3.44 2.66 -6.85
N ILE A 26 -3.29 1.40 -7.28
CA ILE A 26 -2.95 1.05 -8.67
C ILE A 26 -4.06 1.51 -9.62
N GLU A 27 -5.32 1.21 -9.32
CA GLU A 27 -6.46 1.64 -10.13
C GLU A 27 -6.53 3.18 -10.22
N ASN A 28 -6.29 3.87 -9.10
CA ASN A 28 -6.20 5.34 -9.09
C ASN A 28 -5.05 5.89 -9.94
N ILE A 29 -3.91 5.19 -10.03
CA ILE A 29 -2.81 5.56 -10.92
C ILE A 29 -3.26 5.39 -12.38
N GLU A 30 -3.88 4.26 -12.73
CA GLU A 30 -4.34 3.97 -14.10
C GLU A 30 -5.39 4.98 -14.57
N LEU A 31 -6.40 5.27 -13.75
CA LEU A 31 -7.41 6.30 -14.03
C LEU A 31 -6.79 7.70 -14.17
N ALA A 32 -5.79 8.00 -13.33
CA ALA A 32 -5.08 9.26 -13.42
C ALA A 32 -4.23 9.33 -14.71
N GLU A 33 -3.61 8.23 -15.14
CA GLU A 33 -2.87 8.16 -16.41
C GLU A 33 -3.78 8.32 -17.62
N GLU A 34 -4.99 7.75 -17.62
CA GLU A 34 -5.99 7.99 -18.66
C GLU A 34 -6.37 9.47 -18.72
N THR A 35 -6.65 10.08 -17.55
CA THR A 35 -6.95 11.52 -17.45
C THR A 35 -5.76 12.38 -17.91
N MET A 36 -4.54 11.94 -17.62
CA MET A 36 -3.29 12.61 -18.03
C MET A 36 -3.15 12.66 -19.55
N GLN A 37 -3.58 11.61 -20.27
CA GLN A 37 -3.54 11.58 -21.74
C GLN A 37 -4.45 12.63 -22.37
N LEU A 38 -5.54 12.99 -21.67
CA LEU A 38 -6.50 14.02 -22.10
C LEU A 38 -6.13 15.44 -21.59
N SER A 39 -5.11 15.54 -20.73
CA SER A 39 -4.69 16.77 -20.06
C SER A 39 -3.49 17.43 -20.73
N ASN A 40 -3.39 18.76 -20.61
CA ASN A 40 -2.32 19.55 -21.23
C ASN A 40 -1.29 20.04 -20.19
N GLY A 41 -0.01 20.11 -20.60
CA GLY A 41 1.07 20.86 -19.94
C GLY A 41 1.16 20.70 -18.42
N GLU A 42 0.66 21.71 -17.71
CA GLU A 42 0.71 21.83 -16.25
C GLU A 42 -0.05 20.71 -15.54
N ASN A 43 -1.28 20.42 -15.96
CA ASN A 43 -2.11 19.35 -15.39
C ASN A 43 -1.46 17.98 -15.56
N ARG A 44 -0.75 17.77 -16.67
CA ARG A 44 -0.04 16.52 -16.93
C ARG A 44 1.16 16.32 -15.99
N ALA A 45 1.90 17.39 -15.69
CA ALA A 45 3.02 17.33 -14.75
C ALA A 45 2.55 17.04 -13.32
N GLU A 46 1.47 17.71 -12.87
CA GLU A 46 0.90 17.45 -11.53
C GLU A 46 0.40 16.01 -11.37
N ILE A 47 -0.28 15.47 -12.39
CA ILE A 47 -0.77 14.09 -12.36
C ILE A 47 0.42 13.12 -12.30
N ALA A 48 1.47 13.36 -13.09
CA ALA A 48 2.67 12.53 -13.07
C ALA A 48 3.35 12.51 -11.69
N GLU A 49 3.54 13.68 -11.06
CA GLU A 49 4.15 13.80 -9.72
C GLU A 49 3.28 13.13 -8.64
N LYS A 50 1.95 13.22 -8.73
CA LYS A 50 1.04 12.49 -7.83
C LYS A 50 1.15 10.98 -8.03
N ASN A 51 1.25 10.52 -9.28
CA ASN A 51 1.40 9.09 -9.59
C ASN A 51 2.76 8.55 -9.12
N GLU A 52 3.82 9.34 -9.20
CA GLU A 52 5.15 8.97 -8.67
C GLU A 52 5.10 8.74 -7.15
N ARG A 53 4.53 9.68 -6.39
CA ARG A 53 4.33 9.50 -4.94
C ARG A 53 3.45 8.31 -4.59
N ARG A 54 2.43 8.01 -5.39
CA ARG A 54 1.59 6.80 -5.20
C ARG A 54 2.38 5.52 -5.42
N ARG A 55 3.31 5.49 -6.39
CA ARG A 55 4.21 4.34 -6.61
C ARG A 55 5.14 4.11 -5.43
N GLU A 56 5.72 5.17 -4.87
CA GLU A 56 6.54 5.07 -3.65
C GLU A 56 5.72 4.53 -2.47
N SER A 57 4.48 5.02 -2.30
CA SER A 57 3.56 4.51 -1.26
C SER A 57 3.23 3.03 -1.44
N ILE A 58 2.98 2.58 -2.68
CA ILE A 58 2.76 1.16 -2.99
C ILE A 58 3.99 0.33 -2.63
N GLU A 59 5.20 0.82 -2.89
CA GLU A 59 6.42 0.11 -2.55
C GLU A 59 6.57 -0.07 -1.04
N ALA A 60 6.30 0.98 -0.26
CA ALA A 60 6.26 0.91 1.20
C ALA A 60 5.21 -0.11 1.70
N MET A 61 3.96 -0.04 1.19
CA MET A 61 2.90 -0.99 1.55
C MET A 61 3.28 -2.44 1.18
N ARG A 62 3.97 -2.66 0.06
CA ARG A 62 4.45 -3.99 -0.33
C ARG A 62 5.53 -4.53 0.61
N GLN A 63 6.41 -3.68 1.13
CA GLN A 63 7.37 -4.08 2.15
C GLN A 63 6.63 -4.45 3.46
N GLU A 64 5.67 -3.62 3.89
CA GLU A 64 4.86 -3.92 5.09
C GLU A 64 4.08 -5.24 4.96
N ILE A 65 3.45 -5.51 3.81
CA ILE A 65 2.77 -6.78 3.55
C ILE A 65 3.73 -7.96 3.71
N LYS A 66 4.96 -7.82 3.19
CA LYS A 66 5.96 -8.88 3.25
C LYS A 66 6.41 -9.13 4.70
N ASP A 67 6.66 -8.07 5.45
CA ASP A 67 7.07 -8.16 6.85
C ASP A 67 5.96 -8.78 7.71
N GLU A 68 4.70 -8.39 7.49
CA GLU A 68 3.55 -8.97 8.19
C GLU A 68 3.32 -10.45 7.84
N ALA A 69 3.48 -10.82 6.56
CA ALA A 69 3.38 -12.21 6.12
C ALA A 69 4.47 -13.11 6.73
N HIS A 70 5.71 -12.62 6.82
CA HIS A 70 6.80 -13.33 7.49
C HIS A 70 6.53 -13.49 8.99
N ALA A 71 6.09 -12.42 9.64
CA ALA A 71 5.82 -12.45 11.07
C ALA A 71 4.62 -13.35 11.44
N GLN A 72 3.74 -13.67 10.48
CA GLN A 72 2.69 -14.69 10.61
C GLN A 72 3.24 -16.13 10.48
N GLN A 73 4.24 -16.35 9.61
CA GLN A 73 4.88 -17.66 9.45
C GLN A 73 5.72 -18.03 10.69
N ASP A 74 6.51 -17.10 11.22
CA ASP A 74 7.35 -17.34 12.40
C ASP A 74 6.52 -17.70 13.65
N GLN A 75 5.28 -17.20 13.77
CA GLN A 75 4.38 -17.59 14.87
C GLN A 75 3.75 -18.97 14.73
N ASN A 76 3.75 -19.56 13.53
CA ASN A 76 3.24 -20.91 13.29
C ASN A 76 4.31 -22.00 13.48
N GLU A 77 5.61 -21.65 13.48
CA GLU A 77 6.70 -22.62 13.68
C GLU A 77 7.09 -22.83 15.16
N GLU A 78 6.55 -22.04 16.10
CA GLU A 78 6.85 -22.13 17.54
C GLU A 78 5.96 -23.11 18.33
N PHE A 79 5.18 -23.96 17.65
CA PHE A 79 4.30 -24.98 18.26
C PHE A 79 4.80 -26.42 18.14
#